data_AF-A0A4S8YLM6-F1
#
_entry.id   AF-A0A4S8YLM6-F1
#
_cell.length_a   1.000
_cell.length_b   1.000
_cell.length_c   1.000
_cell.angle_alpha   90.00
_cell.angle_beta   90.00
_cell.angle_gamma   90.00
#
_symmetry.space_group_name_H-M   'P 1'
#
loop_
_entity.id
_entity.type
_entity.pdbx_description
1 polymer ?
#
loop_
_entity_poly.entity_id
_entity_poly.type
_entity_poly.pdbx_seq_one_letter_code
_entity_poly.pdbx_strand_id
1 'polypeptide(L)'
;MRINLALLSNMVFLADWEEKEHLFVYGMFGVQHKEGQTENTTAIVESLHSLLTSSAGQVDLLTNESHGLATETELHTTTFVAYWLDATVYQAWASSGEVQHFWNTLYDDAGVWREVMTIPTSRYMFAANQNFRWGLTCLIDKLRASNDEGYWGVYRHRIGSKDDTFTSPYVTAAKAKRTTDDITKASGLRVLDIPAEGPKSSSKVRLGRVRLKDIPDNICFVREGQRQPNIAKEELGLWLEKVAPHARSWIEHLDSHREKNGVLSFSTHVGQESKLADLEAAETDQLAYFLDLAHFEASGRAFKGHVQLRKTVMEMYGPGGPMEGIGKAELYVELLILKSDEFDAEYVGCLEGTGLMYLKNIE
;
A
#
# COMPACT_ATOMS: atom_id res chain seq x y z
N MET A 1 1.13 -13.30 -21.14
CA MET A 1 1.55 -14.39 -20.23
C MET A 1 1.95 -13.74 -18.91
N ARG A 2 1.32 -14.12 -17.78
CA ARG A 2 0.61 -13.29 -16.75
C ARG A 2 1.25 -13.33 -15.33
N ILE A 3 1.11 -12.30 -14.46
CA ILE A 3 1.30 -12.28 -12.97
C ILE A 3 0.73 -11.05 -12.23
N ASN A 4 -0.33 -11.22 -11.45
CA ASN A 4 -0.72 -10.33 -10.36
C ASN A 4 -1.51 -11.21 -9.39
N LEU A 5 -1.18 -11.22 -8.08
CA LEU A 5 -1.81 -11.90 -6.93
C LEU A 5 -2.70 -13.14 -7.13
N ALA A 6 -2.48 -13.93 -8.19
CA ALA A 6 -3.44 -14.91 -8.65
C ALA A 6 -3.03 -16.32 -8.25
N LEU A 7 -4.03 -17.01 -7.69
CA LEU A 7 -4.14 -18.46 -7.47
C LEU A 7 -3.72 -18.98 -6.10
N LEU A 8 -4.69 -18.97 -5.17
CA LEU A 8 -4.74 -19.95 -4.07
C LEU A 8 -6.06 -20.75 -4.03
N SER A 9 -6.95 -20.56 -5.00
CA SER A 9 -8.09 -21.45 -5.26
C SER A 9 -8.56 -21.20 -6.70
N ASN A 10 -9.47 -22.02 -7.27
CA ASN A 10 -10.14 -21.74 -8.57
C ASN A 10 -11.07 -20.50 -8.52
N MET A 11 -10.92 -19.65 -7.51
CA MET A 11 -11.85 -18.61 -7.12
C MET A 11 -11.08 -17.51 -6.40
N VAL A 12 -11.32 -16.27 -6.82
CA VAL A 12 -10.90 -15.06 -6.11
C VAL A 12 -12.11 -14.47 -5.38
N PHE A 13 -11.87 -13.85 -4.23
CA PHE A 13 -12.90 -13.17 -3.45
C PHE A 13 -12.73 -11.67 -3.59
N LEU A 14 -13.76 -10.99 -4.09
CA LEU A 14 -13.76 -9.55 -4.33
C LEU A 14 -14.66 -8.85 -3.29
N ALA A 15 -14.45 -7.56 -3.08
CA ALA A 15 -15.40 -6.76 -2.30
C ALA A 15 -16.81 -6.86 -2.91
N ASP A 16 -17.81 -7.06 -2.06
CA ASP A 16 -19.23 -7.05 -2.43
C ASP A 16 -19.91 -5.83 -1.81
N TRP A 17 -20.17 -4.82 -2.63
CA TRP A 17 -20.79 -3.57 -2.19
C TRP A 17 -22.32 -3.62 -2.16
N GLU A 18 -22.96 -4.73 -2.55
CA GLU A 18 -24.43 -4.89 -2.55
C GLU A 18 -25.19 -3.72 -3.20
N GLU A 19 -24.67 -3.20 -4.32
CA GLU A 19 -25.17 -2.02 -5.06
C GLU A 19 -25.04 -0.66 -4.32
N LYS A 20 -24.44 -0.63 -3.13
CA LYS A 20 -24.19 0.62 -2.40
C LYS A 20 -22.92 1.30 -2.90
N GLU A 21 -23.05 2.58 -3.20
CA GLU A 21 -21.90 3.46 -3.37
C GLU A 21 -21.55 4.09 -2.02
N HIS A 22 -20.27 3.98 -1.65
CA HIS A 22 -19.74 4.63 -0.46
C HIS A 22 -18.69 5.64 -0.88
N LEU A 23 -18.70 6.81 -0.24
CA LEU A 23 -17.54 7.67 -0.16
C LEU A 23 -16.85 7.35 1.16
N PHE A 24 -15.81 6.53 1.09
CA PHE A 24 -15.13 5.99 2.27
C PHE A 24 -13.80 6.71 2.50
N VAL A 25 -13.25 6.57 3.71
CA VAL A 25 -11.93 7.07 4.07
C VAL A 25 -11.00 5.91 4.39
N TYR A 26 -9.85 5.92 3.71
CA TYR A 26 -8.69 5.08 3.99
C TYR A 26 -7.61 6.00 4.56
N GLY A 27 -7.40 5.94 5.87
CA GLY A 27 -6.43 6.78 6.57
C GLY A 27 -5.20 5.99 6.98
N MET A 28 -4.03 6.40 6.51
CA MET A 28 -2.75 5.94 7.04
C MET A 28 -2.20 6.99 8.01
N PHE A 29 -1.76 6.56 9.18
CA PHE A 29 -1.17 7.42 10.19
C PHE A 29 0.10 6.76 10.70
N GLY A 30 1.17 7.50 10.93
CA GLY A 30 2.39 6.91 11.44
C GLY A 30 3.13 7.76 12.45
N VAL A 31 3.83 7.08 13.35
CA VAL A 31 4.68 7.65 14.40
C VAL A 31 6.09 7.09 14.23
N GLN A 32 7.05 7.95 13.86
CA GLN A 32 8.46 7.59 13.70
C GLN A 32 9.15 7.53 15.06
N HIS A 33 9.93 6.47 15.31
CA HIS A 33 10.62 6.27 16.58
C HIS A 33 11.88 5.41 16.41
N LYS A 34 12.87 5.63 17.27
CA LYS A 34 14.07 4.76 17.30
C LYS A 34 13.74 3.40 17.93
N GLU A 35 14.66 2.46 17.82
CA GLU A 35 14.61 1.22 18.61
C GLU A 35 14.60 1.56 20.11
N GLY A 36 13.62 1.03 20.83
CA GLY A 36 13.27 1.50 22.18
C GLY A 36 12.49 2.81 22.13
N GLN A 37 11.16 2.73 22.18
CA GLN A 37 10.31 3.92 22.26
C GLN A 37 10.65 4.73 23.52
N THR A 38 10.71 6.06 23.39
CA THR A 38 10.73 6.95 24.57
C THR A 38 9.34 7.00 25.18
N GLU A 39 9.23 7.34 26.47
CA GLU A 39 7.92 7.53 27.14
C GLU A 39 7.01 8.49 26.34
N ASN A 40 7.59 9.54 25.75
CA ASN A 40 6.85 10.49 24.90
C ASN A 40 6.32 9.84 23.61
N THR A 41 7.14 9.02 22.95
CA THR A 41 6.72 8.34 21.72
C THR A 41 5.64 7.30 21.99
N THR A 42 5.79 6.51 23.06
CA THR A 42 4.77 5.54 23.49
C THR A 42 3.45 6.25 23.78
N ALA A 43 3.48 7.39 24.49
CA ALA A 43 2.28 8.18 24.75
C ALA A 43 1.62 8.71 23.46
N ILE A 44 2.40 9.12 22.45
CA ILE A 44 1.87 9.55 21.14
C ILE A 44 1.21 8.38 20.42
N VAL A 45 1.87 7.21 20.36
CA VAL A 45 1.34 5.99 19.72
C VAL A 45 0.03 5.56 20.37
N GLU A 46 -0.01 5.48 21.70
CA GLU A 46 -1.21 5.09 22.47
C GLU A 46 -2.34 6.10 22.30
N SER A 47 -2.03 7.41 22.33
CA SER A 47 -3.02 8.47 22.14
C SER A 47 -3.62 8.41 20.74
N LEU A 48 -2.79 8.28 19.70
CA LEU A 48 -3.25 8.15 18.34
C LEU A 48 -4.09 6.89 18.13
N HIS A 49 -3.65 5.75 18.67
CA HIS A 49 -4.40 4.50 18.60
C HIS A 49 -5.79 4.64 19.24
N SER A 50 -5.86 5.23 20.44
CA SER A 50 -7.12 5.49 21.15
C SER A 50 -8.04 6.40 20.35
N LEU A 51 -7.50 7.50 19.79
CA LEU A 51 -8.28 8.41 18.94
C LEU A 51 -8.83 7.70 17.69
N LEU A 52 -8.01 6.90 16.99
CA LEU A 52 -8.44 6.19 15.80
C LEU A 52 -9.53 5.16 16.11
N THR A 53 -9.32 4.33 17.14
CA THR A 53 -10.26 3.27 17.55
C THR A 53 -11.57 3.81 18.13
N SER A 54 -11.61 5.08 18.55
CA SER A 54 -12.87 5.73 18.98
C SER A 54 -13.87 5.96 17.85
N SER A 55 -13.44 5.91 16.58
CA SER A 55 -14.29 6.27 15.43
C SER A 55 -14.17 5.35 14.23
N ALA A 56 -12.96 4.90 13.87
CA ALA A 56 -12.76 4.03 12.73
C ALA A 56 -13.49 2.69 12.94
N GLY A 57 -14.06 2.15 11.87
CA GLY A 57 -14.71 0.84 11.92
C GLY A 57 -13.70 -0.31 12.04
N GLN A 58 -12.46 -0.08 11.58
CA GLN A 58 -11.34 -1.01 11.64
C GLN A 58 -10.05 -0.21 11.71
N VAL A 59 -9.09 -0.68 12.51
CA VAL A 59 -7.72 -0.14 12.59
C VAL A 59 -6.74 -1.30 12.57
N ASP A 60 -5.88 -1.33 11.55
CA ASP A 60 -4.75 -2.27 11.50
C ASP A 60 -3.50 -1.61 12.05
N LEU A 61 -2.76 -2.33 12.88
CA LEU A 61 -1.53 -1.86 13.52
C LEU A 61 -0.30 -2.57 12.95
N LEU A 62 0.53 -1.78 12.28
CA LEU A 62 1.67 -2.22 11.50
C LEU A 62 2.96 -1.58 12.05
N THR A 63 4.08 -2.27 11.88
CA THR A 63 5.41 -1.72 12.14
C THR A 63 6.25 -1.91 10.90
N ASN A 64 6.92 -0.85 10.44
CA ASN A 64 7.81 -0.97 9.29
C ASN A 64 8.92 -2.01 9.53
N GLU A 65 9.29 -2.70 8.47
CA GLU A 65 10.33 -3.71 8.48
C GLU A 65 11.16 -3.59 7.20
N SER A 66 12.43 -3.99 7.28
CA SER A 66 13.37 -3.83 6.18
C SER A 66 13.74 -5.13 5.49
N HIS A 67 13.16 -6.28 5.85
CA HIS A 67 13.56 -7.60 5.37
C HIS A 67 15.08 -7.89 5.50
N GLY A 68 15.74 -7.29 6.49
CA GLY A 68 17.19 -7.38 6.66
C GLY A 68 18.01 -6.57 5.65
N LEU A 69 17.36 -5.74 4.80
CA LEU A 69 18.04 -4.74 4.00
C LEU A 69 18.64 -3.68 4.92
N ALA A 70 19.87 -3.26 4.61
CA ALA A 70 20.56 -2.22 5.36
C ALA A 70 19.81 -0.90 5.20
N THR A 71 19.20 -0.41 6.29
CA THR A 71 18.67 0.95 6.35
C THR A 71 19.76 1.88 6.88
N GLU A 72 19.95 3.03 6.25
CA GLU A 72 20.88 4.06 6.77
C GLU A 72 20.39 4.64 8.12
N THR A 73 19.14 4.35 8.49
CA THR A 73 18.50 4.82 9.72
C THR A 73 17.83 3.67 10.48
N GLU A 74 18.15 3.52 11.77
CA GLU A 74 17.47 2.65 12.74
C GLU A 74 16.12 3.22 13.21
N LEU A 75 15.40 3.91 12.32
CA LEU A 75 14.11 4.54 12.63
C LEU A 75 12.98 3.60 12.20
N HIS A 76 12.23 3.15 13.20
CA HIS A 76 10.99 2.44 13.04
C HIS A 76 9.82 3.42 12.89
N THR A 77 8.71 2.95 12.35
CA THR A 77 7.44 3.66 12.25
C THR A 77 6.35 2.70 12.67
N THR A 78 5.63 3.06 13.73
CA THR A 78 4.32 2.45 14.02
C THR A 78 3.30 3.08 13.08
N THR A 79 2.72 2.29 12.19
CA THR A 79 1.75 2.72 11.19
C THR A 79 0.37 2.14 11.52
N PHE A 80 -0.63 3.01 11.59
CA PHE A 80 -2.04 2.66 11.70
C PHE A 80 -2.70 2.80 10.33
N VAL A 81 -3.46 1.79 9.92
CA VAL A 81 -4.35 1.87 8.75
C VAL A 81 -5.79 1.81 9.24
N ALA A 82 -6.48 2.94 9.18
CA ALA A 82 -7.82 3.11 9.74
C ALA A 82 -8.86 3.38 8.64
N TYR A 83 -10.04 2.81 8.82
CA TYR A 83 -11.08 2.75 7.79
C TYR A 83 -12.43 3.29 8.26
N TRP A 84 -13.09 4.09 7.42
CA TRP A 84 -14.46 4.56 7.63
C TRP A 84 -15.27 4.37 6.35
N LEU A 85 -16.45 3.75 6.42
CA LEU A 85 -17.36 3.61 5.25
C LEU A 85 -18.10 4.90 4.86
N ASP A 86 -18.06 5.92 5.72
CA ASP A 86 -18.71 7.20 5.51
C ASP A 86 -17.73 8.33 5.84
N ALA A 87 -17.35 9.07 4.81
CA ALA A 87 -16.44 10.19 4.94
C ALA A 87 -16.96 11.27 5.91
N THR A 88 -18.27 11.43 6.08
CA THR A 88 -18.82 12.42 7.02
C THR A 88 -18.51 12.06 8.47
N VAL A 89 -18.45 10.77 8.80
CA VAL A 89 -18.04 10.28 10.13
C VAL A 89 -16.57 10.63 10.38
N TYR A 90 -15.70 10.37 9.41
CA TYR A 90 -14.31 10.76 9.48
C TYR A 90 -14.15 12.28 9.63
N GLN A 91 -14.87 13.10 8.86
CA GLN A 91 -14.77 14.55 8.94
C GLN A 91 -15.21 15.10 10.30
N ALA A 92 -16.29 14.54 10.88
CA ALA A 92 -16.75 14.90 12.22
C ALA A 92 -15.71 14.53 13.29
N TRP A 93 -15.12 13.33 13.20
CA TRP A 93 -14.04 12.88 14.09
C TRP A 93 -12.79 13.75 13.95
N ALA A 94 -12.32 13.99 12.72
CA ALA A 94 -11.13 14.78 12.44
C ALA A 94 -11.26 16.23 12.91
N SER A 95 -12.49 16.77 12.92
CA SER A 95 -12.80 18.12 13.40
C SER A 95 -13.08 18.19 14.92
N SER A 96 -13.10 17.05 15.61
CA SER A 96 -13.36 17.01 17.06
C SER A 96 -12.25 17.71 17.85
N GLY A 97 -12.61 18.24 19.03
CA GLY A 97 -11.67 18.95 19.89
C GLY A 97 -10.47 18.09 20.31
N GLU A 98 -10.67 16.80 20.54
CA GLU A 98 -9.63 15.86 20.97
C GLU A 98 -8.60 15.60 19.85
N VAL A 99 -9.07 15.32 18.63
CA VAL A 99 -8.20 15.09 17.47
C VAL A 99 -7.47 16.37 17.08
N GLN A 100 -8.17 17.51 17.05
CA GLN A 100 -7.55 18.81 16.79
C GLN A 100 -6.52 19.17 17.86
N HIS A 101 -6.81 18.89 19.14
CA HIS A 101 -5.85 19.12 20.22
C HIS A 101 -4.59 18.27 20.03
N PHE A 102 -4.74 16.96 19.84
CA PHE A 102 -3.62 16.04 19.59
C PHE A 102 -2.73 16.51 18.44
N TRP A 103 -3.33 16.92 17.31
CA TRP A 103 -2.57 17.36 16.15
C TRP A 103 -1.92 18.73 16.30
N ASN A 104 -2.55 19.66 17.01
CA ASN A 104 -2.03 21.02 17.19
C ASN A 104 -0.93 21.10 18.27
N THR A 105 -0.84 20.14 19.18
CA THR A 105 0.17 20.12 20.26
C THR A 105 1.44 19.35 19.93
N LEU A 106 1.50 18.71 18.76
CA LEU A 106 2.72 18.06 18.29
C LEU A 106 3.90 19.05 18.20
N TYR A 107 5.05 18.61 18.71
CA TYR A 107 6.32 19.31 18.56
C TYR A 107 6.79 19.33 17.10
N ASP A 108 7.65 20.28 16.76
CA ASP A 108 8.19 20.43 15.40
C ASP A 108 9.03 19.24 14.94
N ASP A 109 9.48 18.37 15.84
CA ASP A 109 10.26 17.15 15.59
C ASP A 109 9.50 15.87 15.99
N ALA A 110 8.17 15.93 16.09
CA ALA A 110 7.37 14.84 16.66
C ALA A 110 7.38 13.53 15.85
N GLY A 111 7.81 13.55 14.58
CA GLY A 111 7.87 12.37 13.72
C GLY A 111 6.51 11.77 13.39
N VAL A 112 5.43 12.56 13.42
CA VAL A 112 4.07 12.05 13.21
C VAL A 112 3.50 12.51 11.88
N TRP A 113 2.84 11.60 11.16
CA TRP A 113 2.25 11.89 9.86
C TRP A 113 0.88 11.25 9.69
N ARG A 114 0.12 11.79 8.73
CA ARG A 114 -1.11 11.21 8.19
C ARG A 114 -1.14 11.35 6.67
N GLU A 115 -1.67 10.34 6.00
CA GLU A 115 -1.99 10.29 4.58
C GLU A 115 -3.40 9.74 4.44
N VAL A 116 -4.35 10.61 4.10
CA VAL A 116 -5.78 10.32 4.18
C VAL A 116 -6.37 10.37 2.79
N MET A 117 -6.95 9.26 2.35
CA MET A 117 -7.58 9.08 1.05
C MET A 117 -9.10 9.02 1.23
N THR A 118 -9.84 9.94 0.60
CA THR A 118 -11.31 9.96 0.59
C THR A 118 -11.79 9.65 -0.81
N ILE A 119 -12.27 8.43 -1.05
CA ILE A 119 -12.41 7.87 -2.39
C ILE A 119 -13.75 7.12 -2.51
N PRO A 120 -14.43 7.18 -3.68
CA PRO A 120 -15.63 6.38 -3.91
C PRO A 120 -15.28 4.91 -4.16
N THR A 121 -16.21 3.99 -3.84
CA THR A 121 -16.05 2.54 -4.11
C THR A 121 -15.79 2.21 -5.58
N SER A 122 -16.18 3.08 -6.52
CA SER A 122 -15.93 2.91 -7.96
C SER A 122 -14.45 3.01 -8.34
N ARG A 123 -13.59 3.56 -7.48
CA ARG A 123 -12.13 3.70 -7.69
C ARG A 123 -11.31 2.83 -6.74
N TYR A 124 -11.97 1.92 -6.04
CA TYR A 124 -11.37 0.94 -5.16
C TYR A 124 -11.54 -0.47 -5.71
N MET A 125 -10.56 -1.34 -5.43
CA MET A 125 -10.62 -2.76 -5.73
C MET A 125 -10.02 -3.55 -4.57
N PHE A 126 -10.73 -4.58 -4.14
CA PHE A 126 -10.22 -5.60 -3.25
C PHE A 126 -10.18 -6.95 -3.96
N ALA A 127 -9.12 -7.71 -3.72
CA ALA A 127 -9.12 -9.12 -4.04
C ALA A 127 -8.37 -9.91 -2.97
N ALA A 128 -8.94 -11.03 -2.57
CA ALA A 128 -8.31 -12.01 -1.71
C ALA A 128 -8.41 -13.41 -2.31
N ASN A 129 -7.45 -14.23 -1.94
CA ASN A 129 -7.32 -15.60 -2.41
C ASN A 129 -8.16 -16.60 -1.58
N GLN A 130 -8.45 -16.23 -0.32
CA GLN A 130 -9.35 -16.91 0.60
C GLN A 130 -10.60 -16.06 0.82
N ASN A 131 -11.69 -16.68 1.27
CA ASN A 131 -12.92 -15.97 1.66
C ASN A 131 -12.76 -15.30 3.04
N PHE A 132 -11.75 -14.45 3.17
CA PHE A 132 -11.43 -13.74 4.39
C PHE A 132 -11.38 -12.24 4.12
N ARG A 133 -12.05 -11.46 4.96
CA ARG A 133 -12.13 -10.01 4.85
C ARG A 133 -10.89 -9.39 5.48
N TRP A 134 -10.26 -8.48 4.74
CA TRP A 134 -9.08 -7.72 5.15
C TRP A 134 -9.28 -6.22 4.88
N GLY A 135 -8.56 -5.38 5.64
CA GLY A 135 -8.58 -3.94 5.48
C GLY A 135 -10.01 -3.36 5.46
N LEU A 136 -10.33 -2.58 4.43
CA LEU A 136 -11.65 -1.95 4.29
C LEU A 136 -12.78 -2.98 4.23
N THR A 137 -12.53 -4.17 3.67
CA THR A 137 -13.57 -5.18 3.53
C THR A 137 -14.03 -5.79 4.85
N CYS A 138 -13.30 -5.57 5.96
CA CYS A 138 -13.80 -5.90 7.30
C CYS A 138 -15.10 -5.16 7.65
N LEU A 139 -15.39 -4.04 6.98
CA LEU A 139 -16.57 -3.22 7.23
C LEU A 139 -17.82 -3.65 6.43
N ILE A 140 -17.70 -4.61 5.51
CA ILE A 140 -18.84 -5.13 4.71
C ILE A 140 -19.15 -6.57 5.08
N ASP A 141 -20.39 -7.02 4.89
CA ASP A 141 -20.86 -8.31 5.43
C ASP A 141 -20.22 -9.54 4.79
N LYS A 142 -19.88 -9.46 3.50
CA LYS A 142 -19.38 -10.61 2.73
C LYS A 142 -18.48 -10.19 1.57
N LEU A 143 -17.73 -11.17 1.08
CA LEU A 143 -17.02 -11.08 -0.20
C LEU A 143 -17.81 -11.84 -1.28
N ARG A 144 -17.61 -11.43 -2.52
CA ARG A 144 -18.18 -12.09 -3.70
C ARG A 144 -17.12 -12.97 -4.36
N ALA A 145 -17.43 -14.25 -4.51
CA ALA A 145 -16.66 -15.16 -5.34
C ALA A 145 -16.65 -14.72 -6.82
N SER A 146 -15.50 -14.78 -7.47
CA SER A 146 -15.33 -14.47 -8.89
C SER A 146 -14.28 -15.37 -9.54
N ASN A 147 -14.39 -15.50 -10.86
CA ASN A 147 -13.41 -16.14 -11.74
C ASN A 147 -12.57 -15.10 -12.51
N ASP A 148 -12.75 -13.80 -12.22
CA ASP A 148 -12.03 -12.72 -12.85
C ASP A 148 -10.60 -12.69 -12.33
N GLU A 149 -9.79 -13.69 -12.64
CA GLU A 149 -8.43 -13.84 -12.14
C GLU A 149 -7.47 -14.41 -13.18
N GLY A 150 -6.18 -14.38 -12.88
CA GLY A 150 -5.20 -15.09 -13.67
C GLY A 150 -4.83 -14.42 -15.01
N TYR A 151 -5.12 -13.13 -15.23
CA TYR A 151 -4.68 -12.38 -16.43
C TYR A 151 -4.12 -10.98 -16.16
N TRP A 152 -3.32 -10.45 -17.10
CA TRP A 152 -2.85 -9.06 -17.08
C TRP A 152 -4.00 -8.13 -17.45
N GLY A 153 -4.18 -7.03 -16.71
CA GLY A 153 -5.34 -6.15 -16.86
C GLY A 153 -6.50 -6.54 -15.94
N VAL A 154 -6.35 -7.58 -15.11
CA VAL A 154 -7.41 -8.04 -14.21
C VAL A 154 -7.79 -6.98 -13.17
N TYR A 155 -6.82 -6.24 -12.65
CA TYR A 155 -7.10 -5.15 -11.71
C TYR A 155 -7.93 -4.07 -12.37
N ARG A 156 -7.55 -3.65 -13.57
CA ARG A 156 -8.37 -2.72 -14.36
C ARG A 156 -9.81 -3.24 -14.58
N HIS A 157 -9.98 -4.53 -14.88
CA HIS A 157 -11.32 -5.10 -15.06
C HIS A 157 -12.15 -5.11 -13.75
N ARG A 158 -11.51 -5.29 -12.60
CA ARG A 158 -12.19 -5.36 -11.30
C ARG A 158 -12.55 -3.97 -10.71
N ILE A 159 -11.93 -2.89 -11.18
CA ILE A 159 -12.25 -1.52 -10.72
C ILE A 159 -13.58 -1.07 -11.37
N GLY A 160 -14.45 -0.43 -10.57
CA GLY A 160 -15.81 -0.09 -10.99
C GLY A 160 -15.94 1.02 -12.04
N SER A 161 -15.05 2.00 -12.03
CA SER A 161 -15.10 3.12 -12.98
C SER A 161 -14.63 2.72 -14.38
N LYS A 162 -15.57 2.79 -15.35
CA LYS A 162 -15.34 2.33 -16.73
C LYS A 162 -14.82 3.43 -17.66
N ASP A 163 -15.24 4.68 -17.43
CA ASP A 163 -14.97 5.80 -18.33
C ASP A 163 -13.63 6.50 -18.03
N ASP A 164 -13.07 6.31 -16.84
CA ASP A 164 -11.80 6.91 -16.46
C ASP A 164 -10.62 6.06 -16.95
N THR A 165 -9.63 6.68 -17.57
CA THR A 165 -8.43 5.98 -18.05
C THR A 165 -7.46 5.59 -16.92
N PHE A 166 -7.61 6.15 -15.71
CA PHE A 166 -6.70 5.98 -14.58
C PHE A 166 -5.24 6.28 -14.96
N THR A 167 -5.04 7.27 -15.85
CA THR A 167 -3.73 7.67 -16.34
C THR A 167 -3.31 8.97 -15.68
N SER A 168 -2.06 9.03 -15.21
CA SER A 168 -1.52 10.27 -14.62
C SER A 168 -1.24 11.31 -15.70
N PRO A 169 -1.37 12.62 -15.41
CA PRO A 169 -0.86 13.67 -16.28
C PRO A 169 0.68 13.73 -16.31
N TYR A 170 1.37 12.84 -15.59
CA TYR A 170 2.82 12.76 -15.52
C TYR A 170 3.37 11.45 -16.13
N VAL A 171 4.61 11.54 -16.59
CA VAL A 171 5.45 10.39 -16.96
C VAL A 171 6.77 10.44 -16.22
N THR A 172 7.37 9.28 -15.97
CA THR A 172 8.71 9.25 -15.39
C THR A 172 9.76 9.79 -16.36
N ALA A 173 10.84 10.37 -15.84
CA ALA A 173 11.97 10.80 -16.66
C ALA A 173 12.57 9.66 -17.52
N ALA A 174 12.60 8.43 -17.00
CA ALA A 174 13.06 7.25 -17.73
C ALA A 174 12.14 6.88 -18.92
N LYS A 175 10.84 7.16 -18.83
CA LYS A 175 9.88 6.97 -19.93
C LYS A 175 9.92 8.12 -20.93
N ALA A 176 10.08 9.35 -20.45
CA ALA A 176 10.24 10.53 -21.31
C ALA A 176 11.44 10.40 -22.25
N LYS A 177 12.61 9.95 -21.75
CA LYS A 177 13.82 9.72 -22.58
C LYS A 177 13.65 8.71 -23.72
N ARG A 178 12.66 7.81 -23.64
CA ARG A 178 12.37 6.80 -24.67
C ARG A 178 11.33 7.28 -25.69
N THR A 179 10.74 8.44 -25.44
CA THR A 179 9.71 9.07 -26.26
C THR A 179 10.33 10.29 -26.95
N THR A 180 9.90 10.65 -28.16
CA THR A 180 10.38 11.89 -28.80
C THR A 180 9.74 13.10 -28.12
N ASP A 181 10.50 14.18 -27.91
CA ASP A 181 10.02 15.42 -27.29
C ASP A 181 8.71 15.94 -27.89
N ASP A 182 8.51 15.78 -29.19
CA ASP A 182 7.30 16.20 -29.90
C ASP A 182 6.05 15.42 -29.47
N ILE A 183 6.18 14.14 -29.11
CA ILE A 183 5.05 13.32 -28.64
C ILE A 183 4.67 13.74 -27.22
N THR A 184 5.65 13.93 -26.33
CA THR A 184 5.40 14.36 -24.95
C THR A 184 4.76 15.76 -24.90
N LYS A 185 5.23 16.68 -25.76
CA LYS A 185 4.64 18.02 -25.91
C LYS A 185 3.24 17.96 -26.51
N ALA A 186 3.02 17.14 -27.54
CA ALA A 186 1.69 16.98 -28.15
C ALA A 186 0.67 16.33 -27.20
N SER A 187 1.11 15.48 -26.27
CA SER A 187 0.23 14.84 -25.28
C SER A 187 -0.01 15.67 -24.01
N GLY A 188 0.67 16.81 -23.84
CA GLY A 188 0.55 17.64 -22.63
C GLY A 188 1.04 16.96 -21.34
N LEU A 189 1.88 15.92 -21.46
CA LEU A 189 2.37 15.16 -20.31
C LEU A 189 3.52 15.90 -19.64
N ARG A 190 3.49 15.95 -18.30
CA ARG A 190 4.59 16.51 -17.50
C ARG A 190 5.59 15.43 -17.11
N VAL A 191 6.83 15.80 -16.88
CA VAL A 191 7.86 14.86 -16.43
C VAL A 191 7.96 14.95 -14.91
N LEU A 192 7.79 13.81 -14.24
CA LEU A 192 8.10 13.68 -12.83
C LEU A 192 9.45 12.98 -12.66
N ASP A 193 10.38 13.65 -11.99
CA ASP A 193 11.68 13.07 -11.65
C ASP A 193 11.56 12.25 -10.36
N ILE A 194 11.35 10.95 -10.54
CA ILE A 194 11.32 9.96 -9.46
C ILE A 194 12.75 9.43 -9.28
N PRO A 195 13.38 9.59 -8.10
CA PRO A 195 14.71 9.02 -7.87
C PRO A 195 14.67 7.49 -7.88
N ALA A 196 15.76 6.84 -8.33
CA ALA A 196 15.79 5.39 -8.53
C ALA A 196 15.53 4.57 -7.25
N GLU A 197 16.11 4.99 -6.14
CA GLU A 197 15.96 4.37 -4.81
C GLU A 197 14.98 5.17 -3.92
N GLY A 198 14.12 5.99 -4.55
CA GLY A 198 13.22 6.89 -3.87
C GLY A 198 13.87 8.17 -3.32
N PRO A 199 13.06 9.09 -2.74
CA PRO A 199 13.58 10.27 -2.06
C PRO A 199 14.65 9.84 -1.06
N LYS A 200 15.83 10.49 -1.09
CA LYS A 200 17.01 10.06 -0.33
C LYS A 200 16.64 9.76 1.12
N SER A 201 16.72 8.49 1.50
CA SER A 201 16.72 8.10 2.90
C SER A 201 17.81 8.91 3.59
N SER A 202 17.41 9.69 4.59
CA SER A 202 18.30 10.63 5.23
C SER A 202 17.93 10.65 6.70
N SER A 203 18.93 10.58 7.58
CA SER A 203 18.75 10.76 9.02
C SER A 203 18.33 12.18 9.41
N LYS A 204 18.20 13.09 8.44
CA LYS A 204 17.75 14.46 8.66
C LYS A 204 16.25 14.52 8.89
N VAL A 205 15.88 15.00 10.07
CA VAL A 205 14.51 15.40 10.41
C VAL A 205 14.18 16.73 9.75
N ARG A 206 13.00 16.82 9.13
CA ARG A 206 12.42 18.06 8.65
C ARG A 206 11.55 18.67 9.74
N LEU A 207 12.03 19.74 10.38
CA LEU A 207 11.29 20.42 11.44
C LEU A 207 10.00 21.08 10.93
N GLY A 208 8.98 21.06 11.76
CA GLY A 208 7.69 21.68 11.54
C GLY A 208 6.77 20.86 10.63
N ARG A 209 5.81 21.55 10.00
CA ARG A 209 4.70 20.92 9.28
C ARG A 209 4.88 20.99 7.76
N VAL A 210 4.68 19.87 7.09
CA VAL A 210 4.49 19.79 5.65
C VAL A 210 3.09 19.29 5.37
N ARG A 211 2.31 20.08 4.64
CA ARG A 211 0.98 19.70 4.13
C ARG A 211 1.03 19.49 2.62
N LEU A 212 0.38 18.43 2.18
CA LEU A 212 0.19 18.07 0.77
C LEU A 212 -1.32 17.90 0.56
N LYS A 213 -1.91 18.82 -0.20
CA LYS A 213 -3.34 18.84 -0.51
C LYS A 213 -3.66 18.42 -1.95
N ASP A 214 -2.66 18.53 -2.81
CA ASP A 214 -2.78 18.22 -4.22
C ASP A 214 -1.68 17.22 -4.56
N ILE A 215 -2.07 16.17 -5.27
CA ILE A 215 -1.19 15.16 -5.82
C ILE A 215 -1.48 14.99 -7.31
N PRO A 216 -0.56 14.43 -8.10
CA PRO A 216 -0.88 14.00 -9.45
C PRO A 216 -2.19 13.21 -9.50
N ASP A 217 -3.09 13.58 -10.40
CA ASP A 217 -4.29 12.79 -10.66
C ASP A 217 -3.92 11.36 -11.01
N ASN A 218 -4.77 10.44 -10.55
CA ASN A 218 -4.72 9.02 -10.80
C ASN A 218 -3.50 8.28 -10.23
N ILE A 219 -2.90 8.78 -9.13
CA ILE A 219 -1.97 7.97 -8.33
C ILE A 219 -2.67 6.67 -7.92
N CYS A 220 -1.96 5.55 -8.09
CA CYS A 220 -2.44 4.22 -7.73
C CYS A 220 -1.78 3.80 -6.41
N PHE A 221 -2.53 3.86 -5.32
CA PHE A 221 -2.10 3.28 -4.05
C PHE A 221 -2.44 1.80 -3.99
N VAL A 222 -1.51 0.99 -3.49
CA VAL A 222 -1.64 -0.46 -3.34
C VAL A 222 -1.20 -0.85 -1.94
N ARG A 223 -2.07 -1.58 -1.24
CA ARG A 223 -1.70 -2.39 -0.07
C ARG A 223 -1.76 -3.85 -0.47
N GLU A 224 -0.64 -4.55 -0.42
CA GLU A 224 -0.54 -5.98 -0.68
C GLU A 224 -0.12 -6.72 0.58
N GLY A 225 -1.01 -7.57 1.08
CA GLY A 225 -0.80 -8.31 2.31
C GLY A 225 -0.57 -9.80 2.09
N GLN A 226 0.38 -10.36 2.82
CA GLN A 226 0.64 -11.80 2.89
C GLN A 226 0.55 -12.25 4.34
N ARG A 227 -0.37 -13.16 4.64
CA ARG A 227 -0.55 -13.73 5.97
C ARG A 227 -0.49 -15.24 5.92
N GLN A 228 0.03 -15.81 7.00
CA GLN A 228 0.23 -17.24 7.13
C GLN A 228 -0.38 -17.77 8.45
N PRO A 229 -1.61 -17.36 8.80
CA PRO A 229 -2.20 -17.78 10.07
C PRO A 229 -2.50 -19.28 9.98
N ASN A 230 -1.84 -20.06 10.83
CA ASN A 230 -2.13 -21.49 10.98
C ASN A 230 -1.83 -22.35 9.72
N ILE A 231 -0.87 -21.96 8.88
CA ILE A 231 -0.43 -22.81 7.77
C ILE A 231 0.32 -24.05 8.27
N ALA A 232 0.19 -25.18 7.56
CA ALA A 232 0.88 -26.41 7.91
C ALA A 232 2.40 -26.26 7.71
N LYS A 233 3.21 -27.00 8.49
CA LYS A 233 4.69 -26.95 8.36
C LYS A 233 5.19 -27.27 6.95
N GLU A 234 4.49 -28.16 6.25
CA GLU A 234 4.80 -28.52 4.86
C GLU A 234 4.56 -27.34 3.91
N GLU A 235 3.41 -26.68 4.03
CA GLU A 235 3.09 -25.48 3.25
C GLU A 235 4.09 -24.36 3.53
N LEU A 236 4.39 -24.10 4.81
CA LEU A 236 5.39 -23.11 5.22
C LEU A 236 6.76 -23.42 4.64
N GLY A 237 7.20 -24.68 4.70
CA GLY A 237 8.48 -25.11 4.13
C GLY A 237 8.56 -24.85 2.62
N LEU A 238 7.52 -25.22 1.88
CA LEU A 238 7.43 -24.94 0.45
C LEU A 238 7.37 -23.43 0.14
N TRP A 239 6.66 -22.66 0.97
CA TRP A 239 6.58 -21.21 0.83
C TRP A 239 7.95 -20.56 0.98
N LEU A 240 8.65 -20.86 2.08
CA LEU A 240 9.98 -20.32 2.36
C LEU A 240 11.00 -20.74 1.29
N GLU A 241 10.94 -21.99 0.82
CA GLU A 241 11.86 -22.49 -0.20
C GLU A 241 11.60 -21.88 -1.58
N LYS A 242 10.33 -21.75 -1.99
CA LYS A 242 9.96 -21.50 -3.39
C LYS A 242 9.38 -20.12 -3.65
N VAL A 243 8.59 -19.58 -2.72
CA VAL A 243 7.83 -18.33 -2.91
C VAL A 243 8.59 -17.14 -2.35
N ALA A 244 9.05 -17.22 -1.09
CA ALA A 244 9.69 -16.10 -0.38
C ALA A 244 10.89 -15.48 -1.14
N PRO A 245 11.81 -16.26 -1.78
CA PRO A 245 12.94 -15.68 -2.50
C PRO A 245 12.51 -14.84 -3.71
N HIS A 246 11.45 -15.25 -4.40
CA HIS A 246 10.91 -14.49 -5.54
C HIS A 246 10.12 -13.27 -5.09
N ALA A 247 9.42 -13.36 -3.94
CA ALA A 247 8.73 -12.23 -3.33
C ALA A 247 9.73 -11.15 -2.89
N ARG A 248 10.80 -11.54 -2.20
CA ARG A 248 11.91 -10.64 -1.82
C ARG A 248 12.51 -9.96 -3.05
N SER A 249 12.85 -10.72 -4.08
CA SER A 249 13.42 -10.17 -5.31
C SER A 249 12.48 -9.17 -6.01
N TRP A 250 11.16 -9.38 -5.91
CA TRP A 250 10.16 -8.45 -6.42
C TRP A 250 10.10 -7.15 -5.62
N ILE A 251 10.06 -7.25 -4.29
CA ILE A 251 10.04 -6.12 -3.36
C ILE A 251 11.30 -5.25 -3.55
N GLU A 252 12.48 -5.87 -3.55
CA GLU A 252 13.76 -5.20 -3.79
C GLU A 252 13.78 -4.49 -5.16
N HIS A 253 13.19 -5.10 -6.19
CA HIS A 253 13.11 -4.49 -7.52
C HIS A 253 12.19 -3.27 -7.56
N LEU A 254 11.04 -3.33 -6.88
CA LEU A 254 10.15 -2.17 -6.78
C LEU A 254 10.85 -1.00 -6.10
N ASP A 255 11.63 -1.29 -5.05
CA ASP A 255 12.26 -0.25 -4.23
C ASP A 255 13.56 0.32 -4.81
N SER A 256 14.38 -0.50 -5.49
CA SER A 256 15.65 -0.07 -6.09
C SER A 256 15.53 0.51 -7.51
N HIS A 257 14.34 0.41 -8.11
CA HIS A 257 14.07 0.88 -9.47
C HIS A 257 12.77 1.67 -9.60
N ARG A 258 12.51 2.54 -8.62
CA ARG A 258 11.30 3.37 -8.54
C ARG A 258 11.11 4.26 -9.77
N GLU A 259 12.19 4.76 -10.35
CA GLU A 259 12.20 5.61 -11.56
C GLU A 259 11.69 4.89 -12.81
N LYS A 260 11.96 3.59 -12.90
CA LYS A 260 11.51 2.72 -14.00
C LYS A 260 10.07 2.28 -13.79
N ASN A 261 9.75 1.93 -12.54
CA ASN A 261 8.48 1.35 -12.15
C ASN A 261 7.39 2.39 -11.87
N GLY A 262 7.76 3.67 -11.77
CA GLY A 262 6.84 4.75 -11.40
C GLY A 262 6.40 4.66 -9.94
N VAL A 263 7.25 4.16 -9.05
CA VAL A 263 6.94 4.02 -7.62
C VAL A 263 7.27 5.34 -6.92
N LEU A 264 6.28 5.97 -6.31
CA LEU A 264 6.43 7.25 -5.63
C LEU A 264 6.87 7.08 -4.18
N SER A 265 6.33 6.07 -3.50
CA SER A 265 6.67 5.67 -2.15
C SER A 265 6.44 4.17 -2.01
N PHE A 266 7.29 3.49 -1.25
CA PHE A 266 7.22 2.05 -1.00
C PHE A 266 7.73 1.78 0.41
N SER A 267 7.04 0.90 1.13
CA SER A 267 7.41 0.48 2.48
C SER A 267 6.81 -0.90 2.77
N THR A 268 7.58 -1.76 3.44
CA THR A 268 7.09 -3.03 3.96
C THR A 268 6.86 -2.92 5.46
N HIS A 269 5.83 -3.60 5.94
CA HIS A 269 5.47 -3.66 7.34
C HIS A 269 5.13 -5.07 7.76
N VAL A 270 5.23 -5.33 9.06
CA VAL A 270 4.65 -6.50 9.72
C VAL A 270 3.52 -6.09 10.63
N GLY A 271 2.48 -6.92 10.73
CA GLY A 271 1.43 -6.71 11.73
C GLY A 271 1.96 -6.93 13.15
N GLN A 272 1.62 -6.06 14.10
CA GLN A 272 2.11 -6.20 15.49
C GLN A 272 1.59 -7.48 16.18
N GLU A 273 0.46 -8.01 15.72
CA GLU A 273 -0.09 -9.29 16.20
C GLU A 273 0.56 -10.52 15.56
N SER A 274 1.53 -10.35 14.65
CA SER A 274 2.20 -11.48 13.99
C SER A 274 2.90 -12.36 15.04
N LYS A 275 2.51 -13.64 15.07
CA LYS A 275 3.02 -14.63 16.03
C LYS A 275 4.26 -15.37 15.53
N LEU A 276 4.70 -15.08 14.30
CA LEU A 276 5.80 -15.78 13.67
C LEU A 276 7.11 -15.05 13.98
N ALA A 277 8.00 -15.74 14.70
CA ALA A 277 9.31 -15.21 15.08
C ALA A 277 10.33 -15.18 13.92
N ASP A 278 10.04 -15.90 12.84
CA ASP A 278 10.86 -15.93 11.64
C ASP A 278 10.44 -14.78 10.72
N LEU A 279 11.34 -13.83 10.49
CA LEU A 279 11.11 -12.67 9.61
C LEU A 279 10.81 -13.09 8.16
N GLU A 280 11.30 -14.25 7.71
CA GLU A 280 10.97 -14.76 6.37
C GLU A 280 9.57 -15.38 6.30
N ALA A 281 9.00 -15.74 7.46
CA ALA A 281 7.64 -16.25 7.61
C ALA A 281 6.66 -15.17 8.11
N ALA A 282 7.15 -13.98 8.46
CA ALA A 282 6.33 -12.94 9.05
C ALA A 282 5.20 -12.53 8.11
N GLU A 283 4.07 -12.19 8.71
CA GLU A 283 2.96 -11.60 7.98
C GLU A 283 3.36 -10.21 7.52
N THR A 284 3.31 -9.93 6.22
CA THR A 284 3.78 -8.65 5.67
C THR A 284 2.70 -7.89 4.94
N ASP A 285 2.81 -6.56 5.00
CA ASP A 285 1.99 -5.58 4.34
C ASP A 285 2.89 -4.61 3.57
N GLN A 286 2.80 -4.64 2.23
CA GLN A 286 3.50 -3.72 1.34
C GLN A 286 2.57 -2.55 1.07
N LEU A 287 2.99 -1.34 1.43
CA LEU A 287 2.28 -0.10 1.15
C LEU A 287 3.03 0.67 0.07
N ALA A 288 2.40 0.86 -1.09
CA ALA A 288 3.06 1.41 -2.27
C ALA A 288 2.17 2.41 -3.00
N TYR A 289 2.74 3.56 -3.33
CA TYR A 289 2.15 4.53 -4.24
C TYR A 289 2.82 4.41 -5.61
N PHE A 290 2.05 4.20 -6.66
CA PHE A 290 2.48 4.23 -8.04
C PHE A 290 1.94 5.47 -8.73
N LEU A 291 2.67 5.96 -9.73
CA LEU A 291 2.30 7.13 -10.51
C LEU A 291 0.93 6.97 -11.17
N ASP A 292 0.62 5.77 -11.66
CA ASP A 292 -0.72 5.37 -12.10
C ASP A 292 -0.87 3.84 -12.16
N LEU A 293 -2.08 3.39 -12.50
CA LEU A 293 -2.39 1.96 -12.62
C LEU A 293 -1.52 1.26 -13.69
N ALA A 294 -1.20 1.96 -14.77
CA ALA A 294 -0.42 1.39 -15.87
C ALA A 294 1.04 1.13 -15.46
N HIS A 295 1.60 1.97 -14.58
CA HIS A 295 2.91 1.77 -13.96
C HIS A 295 2.90 0.57 -13.02
N PHE A 296 1.88 0.43 -12.17
CA PHE A 296 1.72 -0.76 -11.32
C PHE A 296 1.65 -2.05 -12.15
N GLU A 297 0.76 -2.11 -13.14
CA GLU A 297 0.62 -3.30 -14.01
C GLU A 297 1.87 -3.55 -14.88
N ALA A 298 2.60 -2.49 -15.28
CA ALA A 298 3.85 -2.60 -16.03
C ALA A 298 4.98 -3.21 -15.20
N SER A 299 5.12 -2.75 -13.95
CA SER A 299 6.15 -3.22 -13.04
C SER A 299 6.04 -4.73 -12.87
N GLY A 300 4.82 -5.22 -12.63
CA GLY A 300 4.58 -6.64 -12.48
C GLY A 300 4.86 -7.46 -13.76
N ARG A 301 4.47 -6.95 -14.94
CA ARG A 301 4.59 -7.73 -16.19
C ARG A 301 5.96 -7.69 -16.84
N ALA A 302 6.75 -6.66 -16.57
CA ALA A 302 8.06 -6.47 -17.18
C ALA A 302 9.17 -7.15 -16.36
N PHE A 303 9.00 -7.27 -15.05
CA PHE A 303 10.05 -7.83 -14.18
C PHE A 303 10.03 -9.36 -14.17
N LYS A 304 11.13 -9.97 -14.61
CA LYS A 304 11.28 -11.44 -14.67
C LYS A 304 11.12 -12.11 -13.31
N GLY A 305 11.57 -11.48 -12.20
CA GLY A 305 11.44 -12.06 -10.86
C GLY A 305 9.98 -12.19 -10.43
N HIS A 306 9.14 -11.19 -10.73
CA HIS A 306 7.70 -11.27 -10.51
C HIS A 306 7.05 -12.30 -11.46
N VAL A 307 7.51 -12.35 -12.73
CA VAL A 307 7.16 -13.44 -13.68
C VAL A 307 7.49 -14.84 -13.17
N GLN A 308 8.54 -14.99 -12.38
CA GLN A 308 8.82 -16.26 -11.75
C GLN A 308 7.98 -16.47 -10.49
N LEU A 309 7.82 -15.46 -9.63
CA LEU A 309 7.04 -15.52 -8.40
C LEU A 309 5.68 -16.16 -8.61
N ARG A 310 4.87 -15.64 -9.53
CA ARG A 310 3.54 -16.22 -9.73
C ARG A 310 3.51 -17.43 -10.63
N LYS A 311 4.55 -17.69 -11.44
CA LYS A 311 4.66 -19.05 -12.00
C LYS A 311 4.78 -20.06 -10.85
N THR A 312 5.64 -19.78 -9.87
CA THR A 312 5.84 -20.62 -8.70
C THR A 312 4.56 -20.74 -7.85
N VAL A 313 3.88 -19.64 -7.52
CA VAL A 313 2.60 -19.68 -6.78
C VAL A 313 1.56 -20.51 -7.53
N MET A 314 1.46 -20.35 -8.84
CA MET A 314 0.54 -21.14 -9.68
C MET A 314 0.86 -22.62 -9.70
N GLU A 315 2.14 -23.00 -9.78
CA GLU A 315 2.57 -24.41 -9.73
C GLU A 315 2.35 -25.03 -8.34
N MET A 316 2.43 -24.22 -7.28
CA MET A 316 2.27 -24.69 -5.91
C MET A 316 0.80 -24.89 -5.53
N TYR A 317 -0.07 -23.95 -5.88
CA TYR A 317 -1.46 -23.89 -5.41
C TYR A 317 -2.52 -24.11 -6.48
N GLY A 318 -2.15 -24.05 -7.76
CA GLY A 318 -3.05 -24.33 -8.88
C GLY A 318 -3.30 -25.83 -9.09
N PRO A 319 -4.09 -26.19 -10.12
CA PRO A 319 -4.43 -27.59 -10.41
C PRO A 319 -3.22 -28.51 -10.57
N GLY A 320 -3.19 -29.62 -9.84
CA GLY A 320 -2.09 -30.57 -9.78
C GLY A 320 -0.91 -30.14 -8.90
N GLY A 321 -0.98 -28.98 -8.26
CA GLY A 321 0.03 -28.49 -7.33
C GLY A 321 -0.03 -29.17 -5.97
N PRO A 322 1.09 -29.21 -5.21
CA PRO A 322 1.16 -29.85 -3.90
C PRO A 322 0.23 -29.22 -2.85
N MET A 323 -0.21 -27.98 -3.05
CA MET A 323 -1.12 -27.27 -2.14
C MET A 323 -2.53 -27.05 -2.72
N GLU A 324 -2.88 -27.73 -3.83
CA GLU A 324 -4.21 -27.64 -4.42
C GLU A 324 -5.30 -28.01 -3.40
N GLY A 325 -6.26 -27.10 -3.16
CA GLY A 325 -7.42 -27.33 -2.29
C GLY A 325 -7.12 -27.42 -0.78
N ILE A 326 -5.84 -27.47 -0.39
CA ILE A 326 -5.42 -27.58 1.02
C ILE A 326 -4.65 -26.35 1.51
N GLY A 327 -4.09 -25.56 0.59
CA GLY A 327 -3.34 -24.34 0.91
C GLY A 327 -4.12 -23.35 1.78
N LYS A 328 -3.46 -22.82 2.80
CA LYS A 328 -4.02 -21.88 3.78
C LYS A 328 -3.32 -20.54 3.80
N ALA A 329 -2.25 -20.33 3.03
CA ALA A 329 -1.67 -19.01 2.86
C ALA A 329 -2.74 -18.01 2.40
N GLU A 330 -2.68 -16.81 2.96
CA GLU A 330 -3.61 -15.73 2.71
C GLU A 330 -2.87 -14.59 2.01
N LEU A 331 -3.40 -14.18 0.87
CA LEU A 331 -2.93 -13.11 0.02
C LEU A 331 -4.11 -12.20 -0.28
N TYR A 332 -3.95 -10.91 -0.02
CA TYR A 332 -4.92 -9.91 -0.42
C TYR A 332 -4.27 -8.68 -1.01
N VAL A 333 -5.07 -7.91 -1.74
CA VAL A 333 -4.69 -6.62 -2.30
C VAL A 333 -5.85 -5.64 -2.19
N GLU A 334 -5.55 -4.47 -1.66
CA GLU A 334 -6.37 -3.26 -1.73
C GLU A 334 -5.71 -2.32 -2.74
N LEU A 335 -6.47 -1.81 -3.70
CA LEU A 335 -6.00 -0.87 -4.70
C LEU A 335 -6.95 0.31 -4.78
N LEU A 336 -6.39 1.52 -4.67
CA LEU A 336 -7.10 2.79 -4.72
C LEU A 336 -6.51 3.63 -5.85
N ILE A 337 -7.36 4.23 -6.69
CA ILE A 337 -6.95 5.25 -7.66
C ILE A 337 -7.40 6.62 -7.14
N LEU A 338 -6.46 7.52 -6.87
CA LEU A 338 -6.70 8.80 -6.21
C LEU A 338 -6.80 9.93 -7.23
N LYS A 339 -7.77 10.83 -7.10
CA LYS A 339 -7.73 12.17 -7.71
C LYS A 339 -6.93 13.14 -6.83
N SER A 340 -6.52 14.25 -7.43
CA SER A 340 -5.73 15.28 -6.73
C SER A 340 -6.37 15.75 -5.43
N ASP A 341 -7.69 15.95 -5.43
CA ASP A 341 -8.48 16.48 -4.31
C ASP A 341 -9.02 15.40 -3.35
N GLU A 342 -8.75 14.12 -3.63
CA GLU A 342 -9.14 12.98 -2.80
C GLU A 342 -8.08 12.64 -1.73
N PHE A 343 -6.99 13.42 -1.63
CA PHE A 343 -5.84 13.13 -0.76
C PHE A 343 -5.47 14.33 0.14
N ASP A 344 -5.43 14.12 1.45
CA ASP A 344 -4.87 15.07 2.44
C ASP A 344 -3.73 14.40 3.20
N ALA A 345 -2.55 14.99 3.16
CA ALA A 345 -1.43 14.54 3.99
C ALA A 345 -0.81 15.68 4.80
N GLU A 346 -0.39 15.34 6.01
CA GLU A 346 0.38 16.20 6.91
C GLU A 346 1.50 15.39 7.55
N TYR A 347 2.73 15.92 7.47
CA TYR A 347 3.92 15.37 8.10
C TYR A 347 4.45 16.40 9.10
N VAL A 348 4.65 16.00 10.36
CA VAL A 348 5.10 16.88 11.45
C VAL A 348 6.39 16.34 12.02
N GLY A 349 7.51 17.01 11.73
CA GLY A 349 8.81 16.58 12.25
C GLY A 349 9.30 15.24 11.70
N CYS A 350 8.89 14.85 10.50
CA CYS A 350 9.28 13.56 9.91
C CYS A 350 10.66 13.62 9.24
N LEU A 351 11.27 12.45 9.05
CA LEU A 351 12.48 12.31 8.23
C LEU A 351 12.25 12.83 6.79
N GLU A 352 13.26 13.49 6.23
CA GLU A 352 13.27 13.82 4.80
C GLU A 352 13.09 12.53 3.98
N GLY A 353 12.19 12.58 3.00
CA GLY A 353 11.82 11.41 2.18
C GLY A 353 10.67 10.55 2.71
N THR A 354 10.09 10.88 3.87
CA THR A 354 8.89 10.19 4.38
C THR A 354 7.70 10.31 3.42
N GLY A 355 7.13 9.18 3.03
CA GLY A 355 5.90 9.10 2.23
C GLY A 355 5.96 9.89 0.92
N LEU A 356 4.92 10.68 0.67
CA LEU A 356 4.80 11.55 -0.50
C LEU A 356 5.29 12.99 -0.25
N MET A 357 5.99 13.26 0.86
CA MET A 357 6.39 14.61 1.26
C MET A 357 7.15 15.38 0.16
N TYR A 358 7.95 14.68 -0.64
CA TYR A 358 8.72 15.29 -1.73
C TYR A 358 7.85 15.85 -2.87
N LEU A 359 6.57 15.47 -2.95
CA LEU A 359 5.65 15.95 -3.98
C LEU A 359 5.17 17.39 -3.76
N LYS A 360 5.40 17.98 -2.57
CA LYS A 360 4.89 19.31 -2.18
C LYS A 360 5.16 20.43 -3.20
N ASN A 361 6.28 20.35 -3.91
CA ASN A 361 6.74 21.40 -4.80
C ASN A 361 6.72 20.99 -6.29
N ILE A 362 5.96 19.96 -6.66
CA ILE A 362 5.80 19.59 -8.06
C ILE A 362 4.80 20.55 -8.70
N GLU A 363 5.24 21.25 -9.75
CA GLU A 363 4.43 22.21 -10.52
C GLU A 363 3.53 21.54 -11.57
#